data_AF-A0A6I2GAL4-F1
#
_entry.id   AF-A0A6I2GAL4-F1
#
_cell.length_a   1.000
_cell.length_b   1.000
_cell.length_c   1.000
_cell.angle_alpha   90.00
_cell.angle_beta   90.00
_cell.angle_gamma   90.00
#
_symmetry.space_group_name_H-M   'P 1'
#
loop_
_entity.id
_entity.type
_entity.pdbx_description
1 polymer ?
#
loop_
_entity_poly.entity_id
_entity_poly.type
_entity_poly.pdbx_seq_one_letter_code
_entity_poly.pdbx_strand_id
1 'polypeptide(L)'
;MATARVAAVSRSTDKLDLFVVGFDNVVYTQAWPVAPGGDWGPGWRQIPGRSLTVALPTISLKTEILFTGWTLTVEGAHFRPNATVEVSYSVGNTEDGPTTTAFGTDTVTVDAAGELFHKIDINLAGGRIDQGAVTVTDPVTGDKASARLT
;
A
#
# COMPACT_ATOMS: atom_id res chain seq x y z
N MET A 1 21.36 -0.72 7.71
CA MET A 1 20.91 0.17 8.79
C MET A 1 19.84 1.07 8.21
N ALA A 2 18.66 1.17 8.83
CA ALA A 2 17.59 2.04 8.36
C ALA A 2 17.75 3.45 8.95
N THR A 3 17.48 4.49 8.15
CA THR A 3 17.61 5.89 8.55
C THR A 3 16.23 6.52 8.70
N ALA A 4 15.94 7.13 9.85
CA ALA A 4 14.72 7.90 10.05
C ALA A 4 14.95 9.38 9.73
N ARG A 5 13.97 10.04 9.09
CA ARG A 5 14.03 11.49 8.84
C ARG A 5 13.69 12.24 10.14
N VAL A 6 14.47 13.28 10.43
CA VAL A 6 14.22 14.19 11.55
C VAL A 6 13.62 15.47 11.02
N ALA A 7 12.49 15.90 11.57
CA ALA A 7 11.91 17.22 11.35
C ALA A 7 12.23 18.13 12.55
N ALA A 8 12.55 19.39 12.29
CA ALA A 8 12.89 20.37 13.32
C ALA A 8 12.04 21.63 13.18
N VAL A 9 11.52 22.14 14.29
CA VAL A 9 10.70 23.36 14.35
C VAL A 9 11.21 24.27 15.45
N SER A 10 11.45 25.54 15.13
CA SER A 10 11.77 26.58 16.13
C SER A 10 10.48 27.29 16.54
N ARG A 11 10.13 27.26 17.83
CA ARG A 11 8.91 27.93 18.34
C ARG A 11 9.18 29.28 19.03
N SER A 12 10.43 29.56 19.33
CA SER A 12 10.97 30.88 19.70
C SER A 12 12.47 30.91 19.40
N THR A 13 13.10 32.07 19.50
CA THR A 13 14.54 32.30 19.23
C THR A 13 15.46 31.33 19.98
N ASP A 14 15.01 30.82 21.11
CA ASP A 14 15.76 29.98 22.06
C ASP A 14 15.11 28.60 22.26
N LYS A 15 14.20 28.17 21.37
CA LYS A 15 13.50 26.88 21.52
C LYS A 15 13.41 26.11 20.20
N LEU A 16 13.83 24.84 20.25
CA LEU A 16 13.83 23.89 19.16
C LEU A 16 13.11 22.60 19.56
N ASP A 17 12.15 22.16 18.74
CA ASP A 17 11.46 20.88 18.89
C ASP A 17 11.80 19.97 17.69
N LEU A 18 12.23 18.75 17.98
CA LEU A 18 12.57 17.72 17.00
C LEU A 18 11.48 16.64 16.99
N PHE A 19 11.24 16.05 15.81
CA PHE A 19 10.27 14.98 15.60
C PHE A 19 10.83 13.87 14.72
N VAL A 20 10.47 12.62 15.05
CA VAL A 20 10.83 11.41 14.29
C VAL A 20 9.68 10.39 14.37
N VAL A 21 9.51 9.60 13.31
CA VAL A 21 8.66 8.39 13.32
C VAL A 21 9.53 7.20 13.68
N GLY A 22 9.21 6.55 14.80
CA GLY A 22 9.85 5.32 15.23
C GLY A 22 9.45 4.13 14.37
N PHE A 23 10.22 3.04 14.44
CA PHE A 23 9.91 1.79 13.72
C PHE A 23 8.64 1.09 14.23
N ASP A 24 8.14 1.52 15.38
CA ASP A 24 6.86 1.15 15.99
C ASP A 24 5.69 2.01 15.48
N ASN A 25 5.90 2.83 14.44
CA ASN A 25 4.93 3.78 13.89
C ASN A 25 4.42 4.81 14.91
N VAL A 26 5.22 5.08 15.94
CA VAL A 26 4.94 6.09 16.95
C VAL A 26 5.72 7.36 16.65
N VAL A 27 5.09 8.52 16.84
CA VAL A 27 5.78 9.81 16.75
C VAL A 27 6.48 10.11 18.08
N TYR A 28 7.79 10.34 18.01
CA TYR A 28 8.63 10.77 19.12
C TYR A 28 9.04 12.23 18.96
N THR A 29 9.24 12.91 20.09
CA THR A 29 9.72 14.29 20.15
C THR A 29 10.83 14.48 21.18
N GLN A 30 11.73 15.41 20.89
CA GLN A 30 12.74 15.90 21.82
C GLN A 30 12.84 17.42 21.69
N ALA A 31 12.99 18.10 22.82
CA ALA A 31 12.95 19.56 22.88
C ALA A 31 14.22 20.12 23.51
N TRP A 32 14.64 21.28 23.00
CA TRP A 32 15.65 22.13 23.60
C TRP A 32 15.11 23.55 23.80
N PRO A 33 15.37 24.19 24.95
CA PRO A 33 15.62 23.53 26.22
C PRO A 33 14.32 22.96 26.81
N VAL A 34 14.40 21.94 27.66
CA VAL A 34 13.22 21.38 28.36
C VAL A 34 12.61 22.40 29.34
N ALA A 35 13.42 23.31 29.88
CA ALA A 35 13.03 24.41 30.76
C ALA A 35 13.92 25.64 30.50
N PRO A 36 13.53 26.86 30.91
CA PRO A 36 14.38 28.05 30.74
C PRO A 36 15.79 27.83 31.31
N GLY A 37 16.83 28.02 30.49
CA GLY A 37 18.23 27.77 30.87
C GLY A 37 18.62 26.29 30.98
N GLY A 38 17.75 25.36 30.57
CA GLY A 38 18.01 23.91 30.59
C GLY A 38 18.74 23.40 29.35
N ASP A 39 18.98 22.09 29.32
CA ASP A 39 19.59 21.37 28.20
C ASP A 39 18.50 20.65 27.36
N TRP A 40 18.91 19.75 26.46
CA TRP A 40 18.04 18.74 25.86
C TRP A 40 17.36 17.89 26.93
N GLY A 41 16.16 17.42 26.62
CA GLY A 41 15.50 16.42 27.45
C GLY A 41 16.32 15.13 27.59
N PRO A 42 16.01 14.27 28.58
CA PRO A 42 16.77 13.04 28.85
C PRO A 42 16.65 11.95 27.76
N GLY A 43 16.02 12.26 26.63
CA GLY A 43 15.77 11.35 25.53
C GLY A 43 14.50 11.69 24.75
N TRP A 44 14.28 10.90 23.68
CA TRP A 44 13.08 10.96 22.86
C TRP A 44 11.85 10.53 23.66
N ARG A 45 10.79 11.34 23.62
CA ARG A 45 9.53 11.07 24.30
C ARG A 45 8.44 10.80 23.27
N GLN A 46 7.69 9.72 23.45
CA GLN A 46 6.50 9.46 22.65
C GLN A 46 5.48 10.59 22.83
N ILE A 47 4.83 10.99 21.74
CA ILE A 47 3.64 11.83 21.80
C ILE A 47 2.41 10.90 21.93
N PRO A 48 1.68 10.91 23.06
CA PRO A 48 0.54 10.03 23.26
C PRO A 48 -0.55 10.25 22.20
N GLY A 49 -1.24 9.18 21.80
CA GLY A 49 -2.37 9.23 20.85
C GLY A 49 -1.98 9.46 19.39
N ARG A 50 -0.69 9.44 19.05
CA ARG A 50 -0.18 9.60 17.68
C ARG A 50 0.58 8.35 17.22
N SER A 51 -0.11 7.21 17.29
CA SER A 51 0.28 6.04 16.51
C SER A 51 -0.26 6.22 15.10
N LEU A 52 0.62 6.16 14.11
CA LEU A 52 0.21 6.14 12.72
C LEU A 52 -0.28 4.72 12.42
N THR A 53 -1.59 4.55 12.27
CA THR A 53 -2.09 3.35 11.59
C THR A 53 -1.72 3.49 10.13
N VAL A 54 -0.59 2.89 9.75
CA VAL A 54 -0.30 2.65 8.34
C VAL A 54 -1.23 1.52 7.93
N ALA A 55 -2.32 1.87 7.24
CA ALA A 55 -3.14 0.86 6.59
C ALA A 55 -2.27 0.16 5.55
N LEU A 56 -2.13 -1.15 5.68
CA LEU A 56 -1.39 -1.94 4.70
C LEU A 56 -2.15 -1.95 3.38
N PRO A 57 -1.46 -2.04 2.23
CA PRO A 57 -2.13 -2.18 0.95
C PRO A 57 -3.04 -3.40 0.93
N THR A 58 -4.25 -3.21 0.43
CA THR A 58 -5.23 -4.29 0.28
C THR A 58 -5.75 -4.31 -1.14
N ILE A 59 -6.16 -5.49 -1.61
CA ILE A 59 -6.86 -5.65 -2.88
C ILE A 59 -8.07 -6.58 -2.72
N SER A 60 -9.09 -6.30 -3.51
CA SER A 60 -10.29 -7.13 -3.68
C SER A 60 -10.47 -7.44 -5.16
N LEU A 61 -10.98 -8.63 -5.44
CA LEU A 61 -11.16 -9.14 -6.80
C LEU A 61 -12.65 -9.37 -7.06
N LYS A 62 -13.10 -8.97 -8.25
CA LYS A 62 -14.46 -9.25 -8.74
C LYS A 62 -14.39 -9.74 -10.16
N THR A 63 -15.11 -10.82 -10.46
CA THR A 63 -15.24 -11.34 -11.82
C THR A 63 -16.62 -11.03 -12.36
N GLU A 64 -16.68 -10.54 -13.60
CA GLU A 64 -17.92 -10.26 -14.30
C GLU A 64 -17.86 -10.86 -15.71
N ILE A 65 -19.01 -11.30 -16.22
CA ILE A 65 -19.15 -11.69 -17.63
C ILE A 65 -19.76 -10.54 -18.41
N LEU A 66 -19.08 -10.14 -19.47
CA LEU A 66 -19.55 -9.12 -20.41
C LEU A 66 -19.75 -9.75 -21.77
N PHE A 67 -20.40 -9.02 -22.68
CA PHE A 67 -20.62 -9.48 -24.06
C PHE A 67 -19.31 -9.80 -24.81
N THR A 68 -18.18 -9.29 -24.34
CA THR A 68 -16.83 -9.50 -24.90
C THR A 68 -16.05 -10.64 -24.26
N GLY A 69 -16.56 -11.26 -23.19
CA GLY A 69 -15.88 -12.31 -22.44
C GLY A 69 -15.86 -12.05 -20.93
N TRP A 70 -14.97 -12.76 -20.24
CA TRP A 70 -14.77 -12.58 -18.81
C TRP A 70 -13.85 -11.39 -18.53
N THR A 71 -14.19 -10.64 -17.48
CA THR A 71 -13.34 -9.57 -16.97
C THR A 71 -13.05 -9.81 -15.49
N LEU A 72 -11.79 -9.60 -15.10
CA LEU A 72 -11.38 -9.46 -13.72
C LEU A 72 -11.17 -7.98 -13.38
N THR A 73 -11.90 -7.51 -12.36
CA THR A 73 -11.71 -6.20 -11.76
C THR A 73 -10.87 -6.33 -10.51
N VAL A 74 -9.83 -5.51 -10.42
CA VAL A 74 -8.94 -5.37 -9.27
C VAL A 74 -9.19 -4.01 -8.64
N GLU A 75 -9.73 -4.03 -7.42
CA GLU A 75 -9.92 -2.84 -6.59
C GLU A 75 -8.86 -2.87 -5.49
N GLY A 76 -8.08 -1.81 -5.33
CA GLY A 76 -7.06 -1.72 -4.29
C GLY A 76 -7.16 -0.44 -3.47
N ALA A 77 -6.71 -0.50 -2.24
CA ALA A 77 -6.72 0.62 -1.30
C ALA A 77 -5.42 0.68 -0.49
N HIS A 78 -5.15 1.85 0.07
CA HIS A 78 -3.99 2.13 0.94
C HIS A 78 -2.63 1.92 0.27
N PHE A 79 -2.57 2.06 -1.04
CA PHE A 79 -1.32 2.19 -1.76
C PHE A 79 -0.79 3.62 -1.65
N ARG A 80 0.50 3.80 -1.97
CA ARG A 80 1.10 5.13 -2.06
C ARG A 80 0.36 5.96 -3.11
N PRO A 81 -0.21 7.14 -2.76
CA PRO A 81 -0.94 7.96 -3.71
C PRO A 81 -0.08 8.39 -4.90
N ASN A 82 -0.67 8.39 -6.10
CA ASN A 82 0.01 8.72 -7.37
C ASN A 82 1.20 7.82 -7.71
N ALA A 83 1.35 6.67 -7.05
CA ALA A 83 2.40 5.71 -7.38
C ALA A 83 2.00 4.88 -8.62
N THR A 84 3.00 4.51 -9.41
CA THR A 84 2.84 3.48 -10.44
C THR A 84 3.15 2.12 -9.81
N VAL A 85 2.17 1.23 -9.80
CA VAL A 85 2.25 -0.14 -9.26
C VAL A 85 2.15 -1.17 -10.37
N GLU A 86 2.72 -2.35 -10.14
CA GLU A 86 2.62 -3.50 -11.04
C GLU A 86 1.54 -4.46 -10.55
N VAL A 87 0.62 -4.83 -11.43
CA VAL A 87 -0.46 -5.80 -11.20
C VAL A 87 -0.12 -7.09 -11.94
N SER A 88 0.38 -8.08 -11.21
CA SER A 88 0.65 -9.42 -11.73
C SER A 88 -0.55 -10.33 -11.46
N TYR A 89 -0.99 -11.09 -12.46
CA TYR A 89 -2.13 -12.01 -12.32
C TYR A 89 -1.91 -13.36 -12.98
N SER A 90 -2.57 -14.38 -12.43
CA SER A 90 -2.75 -15.70 -13.03
C SER A 90 -4.19 -16.14 -12.77
N VAL A 91 -4.96 -16.41 -13.82
CA VAL A 91 -6.40 -16.72 -13.75
C VAL A 91 -6.68 -17.93 -14.64
N GLY A 92 -7.57 -18.83 -14.22
CA GLY A 92 -7.88 -20.03 -14.99
C GLY A 92 -9.27 -20.57 -14.77
N ASN A 93 -9.59 -21.61 -15.55
CA ASN A 93 -10.80 -22.40 -15.44
C ASN A 93 -10.48 -23.90 -15.34
N THR A 94 -11.17 -24.62 -14.47
CA THR A 94 -10.98 -26.07 -14.24
C THR A 94 -12.27 -26.88 -14.36
N GLU A 95 -13.44 -26.28 -14.18
CA GLU A 95 -14.71 -27.02 -14.14
C GLU A 95 -15.27 -27.44 -15.51
N ASP A 96 -15.02 -26.73 -16.62
CA ASP A 96 -15.63 -27.03 -17.92
C ASP A 96 -14.71 -26.78 -19.13
N GLY A 97 -14.36 -27.86 -19.84
CA GLY A 97 -13.53 -27.82 -21.04
C GLY A 97 -12.03 -27.97 -20.76
N PRO A 98 -11.14 -27.64 -21.72
CA PRO A 98 -9.70 -27.67 -21.47
C PRO A 98 -9.35 -26.67 -20.36
N THR A 99 -8.54 -27.08 -19.39
CA THR A 99 -7.97 -26.16 -18.40
C THR A 99 -7.14 -25.12 -19.12
N THR A 100 -7.56 -23.86 -19.06
CA THR A 100 -6.80 -22.75 -19.59
C THR A 100 -6.37 -21.81 -18.48
N THR A 101 -5.22 -21.15 -18.69
CA THR A 101 -4.68 -20.20 -17.74
C THR A 101 -4.17 -18.98 -18.50
N ALA A 102 -4.62 -17.81 -18.08
CA ALA A 102 -4.13 -16.52 -18.53
C ALA A 102 -3.25 -15.93 -17.45
N PHE A 103 -2.05 -15.50 -17.83
CA PHE A 103 -1.12 -14.79 -16.97
C PHE A 103 -0.74 -13.47 -17.62
N GLY A 104 -0.40 -12.48 -16.80
CA GLY A 104 0.03 -11.19 -17.31
C GLY A 104 0.46 -10.24 -16.21
N THR A 105 0.99 -9.10 -16.66
CA THR A 105 1.46 -8.02 -15.81
C THR A 105 1.04 -6.71 -16.44
N ASP A 106 0.34 -5.87 -15.67
CA ASP A 106 -0.03 -4.52 -16.08
C ASP A 106 0.59 -3.49 -15.14
N THR A 107 0.81 -2.28 -15.64
CA THR A 107 1.21 -1.14 -14.82
C THR A 107 0.04 -0.19 -14.64
N VAL A 108 -0.30 0.12 -13.39
CA VAL A 108 -1.43 0.96 -13.04
C VAL A 108 -0.95 2.13 -12.19
N THR A 109 -1.51 3.32 -12.42
CA THR A 109 -1.26 4.46 -11.54
C THR A 109 -2.36 4.52 -10.49
N VAL A 110 -1.96 4.49 -9.22
CA VAL A 110 -2.83 4.68 -8.06
C VAL A 110 -3.26 6.14 -8.02
N ASP A 111 -4.51 6.40 -7.66
CA ASP A 111 -5.02 7.76 -7.59
C ASP A 111 -4.45 8.56 -6.40
N ALA A 112 -4.92 9.80 -6.25
CA ALA A 112 -4.49 10.69 -5.17
C ALA A 112 -5.01 10.28 -3.78
N ALA A 113 -6.01 9.40 -3.69
CA ALA A 113 -6.53 8.85 -2.45
C ALA A 113 -5.78 7.57 -2.01
N GLY A 114 -4.93 7.01 -2.88
CA GLY A 114 -4.27 5.73 -2.62
C GLY A 114 -5.12 4.53 -3.02
N GLU A 115 -6.14 4.77 -3.85
CA GLU A 115 -7.04 3.75 -4.40
C GLU A 115 -6.65 3.43 -5.84
N LEU A 116 -6.94 2.20 -6.27
CA LEU A 116 -6.77 1.79 -7.65
C LEU A 116 -7.98 0.98 -8.10
N PHE A 117 -8.36 1.19 -9.35
CA PHE A 117 -9.36 0.40 -10.06
C PHE A 117 -8.76 0.00 -11.39
N HIS A 118 -8.62 -1.31 -11.61
CA HIS A 118 -8.07 -1.84 -12.84
C HIS A 118 -8.93 -2.97 -13.39
N LYS A 119 -9.11 -2.97 -14.70
CA LYS A 119 -9.98 -3.91 -15.40
C LYS A 119 -9.15 -4.71 -16.39
N ILE A 120 -9.16 -6.03 -16.24
CA ILE A 120 -8.37 -6.95 -17.05
C ILE A 120 -9.33 -7.82 -17.85
N ASP A 121 -9.25 -7.73 -19.17
CA ASP A 121 -9.99 -8.62 -20.06
C ASP A 121 -9.28 -9.98 -20.12
N ILE A 122 -10.01 -11.03 -19.74
CA ILE A 122 -9.47 -12.37 -19.59
C ILE A 122 -9.92 -13.23 -20.78
N ASN A 123 -8.95 -13.58 -21.63
CA ASN A 123 -9.17 -14.47 -22.76
C ASN A 123 -8.86 -15.92 -22.37
N LEU A 124 -9.84 -16.59 -21.77
CA LEU A 124 -9.80 -18.02 -21.47
C LEU A 124 -10.69 -18.79 -22.45
N ALA A 125 -10.28 -20.00 -22.83
CA ALA A 125 -11.16 -20.90 -23.57
C ALA A 125 -11.93 -21.77 -22.58
N GLY A 126 -13.23 -22.00 -22.82
CA GLY A 126 -14.05 -22.86 -21.96
C GLY A 126 -14.94 -22.10 -20.97
N GLY A 127 -15.21 -22.71 -19.81
CA GLY A 127 -16.19 -22.25 -18.82
C GLY A 127 -15.77 -21.05 -17.96
N ARG A 128 -16.52 -20.86 -16.86
CA ARG A 128 -16.34 -19.76 -15.89
C ARG A 128 -14.94 -19.76 -15.26
N ILE A 129 -14.45 -18.57 -14.90
CA ILE A 129 -13.27 -18.41 -14.04
C ILE A 129 -13.57 -19.01 -12.66
N ASP A 130 -12.82 -20.03 -12.26
CA ASP A 130 -12.96 -20.70 -10.95
C ASP A 130 -11.68 -20.63 -10.11
N GLN A 131 -10.58 -20.13 -10.69
CA GLN A 131 -9.31 -19.98 -10.00
C GLN A 131 -8.61 -18.68 -10.41
N GLY A 132 -7.95 -18.03 -9.47
CA GLY A 132 -7.07 -16.93 -9.80
C GLY A 132 -6.34 -16.34 -8.61
N ALA A 133 -5.20 -15.74 -8.88
CA ALA A 133 -4.40 -15.00 -7.93
C ALA A 133 -3.93 -13.70 -8.58
N VAL A 134 -4.00 -12.62 -7.81
CA VAL A 134 -3.46 -11.31 -8.21
C VAL A 134 -2.53 -10.83 -7.12
N THR A 135 -1.43 -10.22 -7.52
CA THR A 135 -0.54 -9.48 -6.62
C THR A 135 -0.26 -8.11 -7.22
N VAL A 136 -0.48 -7.07 -6.42
CA VAL A 136 -0.13 -5.69 -6.76
C VAL A 136 1.10 -5.30 -5.94
N THR A 137 2.12 -4.76 -6.60
CA THR A 137 3.40 -4.40 -5.97
C THR A 137 3.79 -2.96 -6.32
N ASP A 138 4.15 -2.15 -5.32
CA ASP A 138 4.84 -0.88 -5.55
C ASP A 138 6.34 -1.16 -5.75
N PRO A 139 6.90 -0.94 -6.96
CA PRO A 139 8.30 -1.28 -7.26
C PRO A 139 9.31 -0.40 -6.52
N VAL A 140 8.89 0.74 -5.95
CA VAL A 140 9.78 1.66 -5.23
C VAL A 140 9.92 1.27 -3.77
N THR A 141 8.82 0.92 -3.11
CA THR A 141 8.83 0.57 -1.67
C THR A 141 8.92 -0.93 -1.43
N GLY A 142 8.50 -1.74 -2.41
CA GLY A 142 8.33 -3.19 -2.26
C GLY A 142 7.04 -3.60 -1.53
N ASP A 143 6.18 -2.64 -1.19
CA ASP A 143 4.88 -2.92 -0.58
C ASP A 143 4.00 -3.70 -1.57
N LYS A 144 3.25 -4.67 -1.05
CA LYS A 144 2.43 -5.56 -1.87
C LYS A 144 1.13 -5.95 -1.21
N ALA A 145 0.12 -6.19 -2.04
CA ALA A 145 -1.14 -6.81 -1.66
C ALA A 145 -1.43 -7.98 -2.60
N SER A 146 -1.97 -9.07 -2.05
CA SER A 146 -2.35 -10.24 -2.83
C SER A 146 -3.76 -10.69 -2.45
N ALA A 147 -4.51 -11.14 -3.44
CA ALA A 147 -5.82 -11.74 -3.27
C ALA A 147 -5.98 -12.94 -4.20
N ARG A 148 -6.92 -13.81 -3.86
CA ARG A 148 -7.30 -14.97 -4.67
C ARG A 148 -8.78 -14.95 -4.96
N LEU A 149 -9.13 -15.48 -6.13
CA LEU A 149 -10.48 -15.88 -6.45
C LEU A 149 -10.76 -17.22 -5.76
N THR A 150 -11.94 -17.35 -5.19
CA THR A 150 -12.46 -18.55 -4.53
C THR A 150 -13.69 -19.04 -5.23
#